data_AF-A0A225D3H0-F1
#
_entry.id   AF-A0A225D3H0-F1
#
_cell.length_a   1.000
_cell.length_b   1.000
_cell.length_c   1.000
_cell.angle_alpha   90.00
_cell.angle_beta   90.00
_cell.angle_gamma   90.00
#
_symmetry.space_group_name_H-M   'P 1'
#
loop_
_entity.id
_entity.type
_entity.pdbx_description
1 polymer ?
#
loop_
_entity_poly.entity_id
_entity_poly.type
_entity_poly.pdbx_seq_one_letter_code
_entity_poly.pdbx_strand_id
1 'polypeptide(L)'
;MNPGQVFAVLCCLGFMLAIVLAFEVAVFWLACALCKIPQPGFFRTCGIVVMLLVIPAVVDGIFGAILYEVYTATAYPLWEAGVVQFFLALPVHMAICSFIHAKMINIRLGQGLAVWLVEKLLKLTLVVAAVGVTAVLVLASQAK
;
A
#
# COMPACT_ATOMS: atom_id res chain seq x y z
N MET A 1 -17.33 -16.96 -21.30
CA MET A 1 -18.21 -16.18 -20.39
C MET A 1 -19.26 -15.48 -21.22
N ASN A 2 -20.52 -15.53 -20.79
CA ASN A 2 -21.59 -14.75 -21.44
C ASN A 2 -21.43 -13.26 -21.10
N PRO A 3 -21.89 -12.33 -21.95
CA PRO A 3 -21.69 -10.89 -21.75
C PRO A 3 -22.20 -10.38 -20.39
N GLY A 4 -23.29 -10.95 -19.87
CA GLY A 4 -23.79 -10.65 -18.53
C GLY A 4 -22.84 -11.04 -17.39
N GLN A 5 -22.10 -12.14 -17.53
CA GLN A 5 -21.08 -12.55 -16.54
C GLN A 5 -19.86 -11.62 -16.59
N VAL A 6 -19.44 -11.20 -17.79
CA VAL A 6 -18.33 -10.24 -17.94
C VAL A 6 -18.70 -8.90 -17.30
N PHE A 7 -19.93 -8.41 -17.56
CA PHE A 7 -20.43 -7.19 -16.94
C PHE A 7 -20.47 -7.28 -15.41
N ALA A 8 -21.02 -8.37 -14.86
CA ALA A 8 -21.06 -8.58 -13.41
C ALA A 8 -19.65 -8.58 -12.78
N VAL A 9 -18.68 -9.28 -13.39
CA VAL A 9 -17.29 -9.30 -12.92
C VAL A 9 -16.67 -7.90 -12.96
N LEU A 10 -16.86 -7.14 -14.05
CA LEU A 10 -16.37 -5.77 -14.15
C LEU A 10 -16.99 -4.84 -13.11
N CYS A 11 -18.29 -4.98 -12.83
CA CYS A 11 -18.97 -4.21 -11.78
C CYS A 11 -18.41 -4.55 -10.39
N CYS A 12 -18.23 -5.83 -10.07
CA CYS A 12 -17.66 -6.25 -8.79
C CYS A 12 -16.22 -5.75 -8.62
N LEU A 13 -15.39 -5.88 -9.66
CA LEU A 13 -14.01 -5.38 -9.65
C LEU A 13 -13.98 -3.86 -9.48
N GLY A 14 -14.82 -3.13 -10.23
CA GLY A 14 -14.93 -1.68 -10.12
C GLY A 14 -15.36 -1.22 -8.74
N PHE A 15 -16.34 -1.91 -8.13
CA PHE A 15 -16.80 -1.62 -6.78
C PHE A 15 -15.71 -1.88 -5.72
N MET A 16 -15.02 -3.02 -5.80
CA MET A 16 -13.91 -3.34 -4.91
C MET A 16 -12.77 -2.32 -5.03
N LEU A 17 -12.41 -1.94 -6.26
CA LEU A 17 -11.38 -0.93 -6.50
C LEU A 17 -11.80 0.44 -5.95
N ALA A 18 -13.08 0.81 -6.07
CA ALA A 18 -13.61 2.04 -5.51
C ALA A 18 -13.52 2.06 -3.97
N ILE A 19 -13.83 0.94 -3.30
CA ILE A 19 -13.67 0.82 -1.85
C ILE A 19 -12.20 0.98 -1.45
N VAL A 20 -11.29 0.27 -2.12
CA VAL A 20 -9.85 0.35 -1.83
C VAL A 20 -9.36 1.79 -2.02
N LEU A 21 -9.74 2.43 -3.13
CA LEU A 21 -9.36 3.81 -3.40
C LEU A 21 -9.93 4.78 -2.35
N ALA A 22 -11.20 4.63 -1.96
CA ALA A 22 -11.82 5.47 -0.95
C ALA A 22 -11.14 5.33 0.41
N PHE A 23 -10.79 4.09 0.80
CA PHE A 23 -10.02 3.82 2.01
C PHE A 23 -8.65 4.48 1.96
N GLU A 24 -7.92 4.31 0.87
CA GLU A 24 -6.59 4.88 0.67
C GLU A 24 -6.60 6.42 0.70
N VAL A 25 -7.59 7.04 0.06
CA VAL A 25 -7.81 8.50 0.12
C VAL A 25 -8.08 8.97 1.55
N ALA A 26 -8.92 8.25 2.30
CA ALA A 26 -9.23 8.59 3.69
C ALA A 26 -7.98 8.50 4.59
N VAL A 27 -7.19 7.44 4.45
CA VAL A 27 -5.94 7.28 5.20
C VAL A 27 -4.95 8.39 4.84
N PHE A 28 -4.82 8.72 3.56
CA PHE A 28 -3.93 9.80 3.11
C PHE A 28 -4.35 11.17 3.66
N TRP A 29 -5.65 11.49 3.65
CA TRP A 29 -6.16 12.73 4.25
C TRP A 29 -5.92 12.80 5.75
N LEU A 30 -6.11 11.69 6.46
CA LEU A 30 -5.81 11.59 7.88
C LEU A 30 -4.31 11.79 8.14
N ALA A 31 -3.44 11.17 7.35
CA ALA A 31 -1.99 11.35 7.45
C ALA A 31 -1.58 12.81 7.21
N CYS A 32 -2.16 13.47 6.20
CA CYS A 32 -1.94 14.89 5.94
C CYS A 32 -2.39 15.78 7.11
N ALA A 33 -3.57 15.49 7.70
CA ALA A 33 -4.07 16.21 8.87
C ALA A 33 -3.14 16.05 10.09
N LEU A 34 -2.72 14.82 10.38
CA LEU A 34 -1.80 14.53 11.48
C LEU A 34 -0.43 15.21 11.29
N CYS A 35 0.02 15.33 10.05
CA CYS A 35 1.27 16.03 9.71
C CYS A 35 1.10 17.55 9.54
N LYS A 36 -0.10 18.10 9.74
CA LYS A 36 -0.42 19.53 9.56
C LYS A 36 -0.08 20.07 8.16
N ILE A 37 -0.34 19.26 7.12
CA ILE A 37 -0.07 19.56 5.71
C ILE A 37 -1.39 19.87 4.99
N PRO A 38 -1.40 20.79 4.00
CA PRO A 38 -2.60 21.11 3.23
C PRO A 38 -3.19 19.86 2.57
N GLN A 39 -4.48 19.63 2.79
CA GLN A 39 -5.22 18.52 2.19
C GLN A 39 -5.64 18.89 0.77
N PRO A 40 -5.21 18.16 -0.26
CA PRO A 40 -5.68 18.38 -1.62
C PRO A 40 -7.16 17.99 -1.75
N GLY A 41 -7.86 18.59 -2.71
CA GLY A 41 -9.24 18.21 -3.03
C GLY A 41 -9.36 16.73 -3.44
N PHE A 42 -10.57 16.18 -3.39
CA PHE A 42 -10.84 14.75 -3.60
C PHE A 42 -10.23 14.19 -4.88
N PHE A 43 -10.52 14.78 -6.05
CA PHE A 43 -9.99 14.30 -7.34
C PHE A 43 -8.47 14.33 -7.43
N ARG A 44 -7.84 15.37 -6.88
CA ARG A 44 -6.37 15.48 -6.82
C ARG A 44 -5.80 14.40 -5.90
N THR A 45 -6.45 14.14 -4.77
CA THR A 45 -6.06 13.09 -3.83
C THR A 45 -6.17 11.71 -4.47
N CYS A 46 -7.26 11.41 -5.17
CA CYS A 46 -7.40 10.16 -5.93
C CYS A 46 -6.25 9.99 -6.92
N GLY A 47 -5.90 11.03 -7.68
CA GLY A 47 -4.77 10.97 -8.61
C GLY A 47 -3.43 10.71 -7.91
N ILE A 48 -3.17 11.36 -6.78
CA ILE A 48 -1.97 11.15 -5.97
C ILE A 48 -1.93 9.71 -5.44
N VAL A 49 -3.02 9.23 -4.85
CA VAL A 49 -3.13 7.86 -4.33
C VAL A 49 -2.92 6.83 -5.43
N VAL A 50 -3.51 7.02 -6.61
CA VAL A 50 -3.27 6.13 -7.76
C VAL A 50 -1.78 6.10 -8.14
N MET A 51 -1.10 7.25 -8.18
CA MET A 51 0.34 7.28 -8.41
C MET A 51 1.13 6.55 -7.32
N LEU A 52 0.74 6.71 -6.05
CA LEU A 52 1.35 6.04 -4.90
C LEU A 52 1.08 4.54 -4.85
N LEU A 53 0.03 4.06 -5.52
CA LEU A 53 -0.24 2.63 -5.67
C LEU A 53 0.52 2.05 -6.87
N VAL A 54 0.40 2.68 -8.03
CA VAL A 54 0.92 2.14 -9.29
C VAL A 54 2.44 2.20 -9.35
N ILE A 55 3.04 3.35 -9.03
CA ILE A 55 4.49 3.53 -9.21
C ILE A 55 5.28 2.58 -8.30
N PRO A 56 5.03 2.52 -6.97
CA PRO A 56 5.71 1.56 -6.11
C PRO A 56 5.41 0.12 -6.49
N ALA A 57 4.17 -0.23 -6.90
CA ALA A 57 3.86 -1.60 -7.31
C ALA A 57 4.67 -2.05 -8.53
N VAL A 58 4.88 -1.17 -9.52
CA VAL A 58 5.73 -1.47 -10.68
C VAL A 58 7.18 -1.68 -10.24
N VAL A 59 7.70 -0.80 -9.38
CA VAL A 59 9.07 -0.90 -8.88
C VAL A 59 9.27 -2.18 -8.07
N ASP A 60 8.38 -2.46 -7.12
CA ASP A 60 8.40 -3.67 -6.30
C ASP A 60 8.29 -4.93 -7.16
N GLY A 61 7.48 -4.90 -8.23
CA GLY A 61 7.38 -5.99 -9.20
C GLY A 61 8.70 -6.25 -9.94
N ILE A 62 9.41 -5.20 -10.34
CA ILE A 62 10.74 -5.32 -10.97
C ILE A 62 11.75 -5.90 -9.98
N PHE A 63 11.80 -5.39 -8.75
CA PHE A 63 12.68 -5.91 -7.70
C PHE A 63 12.40 -7.38 -7.40
N GLY A 64 11.11 -7.76 -7.29
CA GLY A 64 10.70 -9.14 -7.05
C GLY A 64 11.11 -10.07 -8.18
N ALA A 65 10.93 -9.67 -9.44
CA ALA A 65 11.35 -10.46 -10.60
C ALA A 65 12.88 -10.66 -10.61
N ILE A 66 13.66 -9.60 -10.37
CA ILE A 66 15.13 -9.70 -10.31
C ILE A 66 15.57 -10.64 -9.19
N LEU A 67 15.00 -10.49 -7.98
CA LEU A 67 15.35 -11.35 -6.84
C LEU A 67 14.97 -12.80 -7.08
N TYR A 68 13.81 -13.06 -7.70
CA TYR A 68 13.39 -14.42 -8.04
C TYR A 68 14.39 -15.11 -8.98
N GLU A 69 14.82 -14.42 -10.03
CA GLU A 69 15.81 -14.95 -10.98
C GLU A 69 17.17 -15.20 -10.30
N VAL A 70 17.64 -14.26 -9.47
CA VAL A 70 18.91 -14.40 -8.74
C VAL A 70 18.86 -15.59 -7.77
N TYR A 71 17.79 -15.72 -6.99
CA TYR A 71 17.63 -16.80 -6.02
C TYR A 71 17.51 -18.16 -6.71
N THR A 72 16.82 -18.22 -7.85
CA THR A 72 16.71 -19.44 -8.67
C THR A 72 18.07 -19.84 -9.24
N ALA A 73 18.83 -18.88 -9.78
CA ALA A 73 20.15 -19.14 -10.37
C ALA A 73 21.21 -19.57 -9.34
N THR A 74 21.03 -19.20 -8.07
CA THR A 74 21.97 -19.49 -6.97
C THR A 74 21.49 -20.61 -6.05
N ALA A 75 20.34 -21.22 -6.35
CA ALA A 75 19.72 -22.28 -5.55
C ALA A 75 19.45 -21.90 -4.08
N TYR A 76 19.18 -20.61 -3.80
CA TYR A 76 18.71 -20.18 -2.48
C TYR A 76 17.21 -20.47 -2.29
N PRO A 77 16.74 -20.61 -1.04
CA PRO A 77 15.32 -20.80 -0.76
C PRO A 77 14.47 -19.61 -1.24
N LEU A 78 13.48 -19.85 -2.09
CA LEU A 78 12.66 -18.79 -2.69
C LEU A 78 11.85 -17.98 -1.67
N TRP A 79 11.57 -18.52 -0.48
CA TRP A 79 10.87 -17.78 0.58
C TRP A 79 11.72 -16.63 1.13
N GLU A 80 13.05 -16.77 1.14
CA GLU A 80 13.97 -15.72 1.58
C GLU A 80 13.97 -14.53 0.61
N ALA A 81 13.75 -14.78 -0.68
CA ALA A 81 13.64 -13.72 -1.69
C ALA A 81 12.52 -12.72 -1.35
N GLY A 82 11.39 -13.19 -0.81
CA GLY A 82 10.30 -12.33 -0.36
C GLY A 82 10.69 -11.48 0.85
N VAL A 83 11.43 -12.04 1.81
CA VAL A 83 11.91 -11.30 2.99
C VAL A 83 12.93 -10.24 2.57
N VAL A 84 13.89 -10.60 1.71
CA VAL A 84 14.89 -9.67 1.19
C VAL A 84 14.24 -8.58 0.34
N GLN A 85 13.28 -8.94 -0.52
CA GLN A 85 12.49 -7.97 -1.29
C GLN A 85 11.81 -6.98 -0.36
N PHE A 86 11.15 -7.42 0.70
CA PHE A 86 10.48 -6.54 1.65
C PHE A 86 11.44 -5.49 2.23
N PHE A 87 12.60 -5.92 2.75
CA PHE A 87 13.56 -5.01 3.35
C PHE A 87 14.24 -4.08 2.34
N LEU A 88 14.52 -4.55 1.12
CA LEU A 88 15.12 -3.74 0.06
C LEU A 88 14.12 -2.76 -0.58
N ALA A 89 12.86 -3.16 -0.69
CA ALA A 89 11.79 -2.34 -1.26
C ALA A 89 11.40 -1.19 -0.33
N LEU A 90 11.44 -1.38 0.99
CA LEU A 90 11.06 -0.36 1.97
C LEU A 90 11.75 1.01 1.76
N PRO A 91 13.09 1.14 1.70
CA PRO A 91 13.75 2.43 1.49
C PRO A 91 13.44 3.03 0.11
N VAL A 92 13.30 2.20 -0.92
CA VAL A 92 12.96 2.64 -2.29
C VAL A 92 11.52 3.18 -2.32
N HIS A 93 10.58 2.42 -1.78
CA HIS A 93 9.18 2.81 -1.63
C HIS A 93 9.07 4.10 -0.80
N MET A 94 9.82 4.22 0.30
CA MET A 94 9.88 5.43 1.11
C MET A 94 10.33 6.63 0.28
N ALA A 95 11.43 6.51 -0.47
CA ALA A 95 11.98 7.58 -1.29
C ALA A 95 10.99 8.02 -2.38
N ILE A 96 10.42 7.06 -3.12
CA ILE A 96 9.46 7.33 -4.21
C ILE A 96 8.22 8.04 -3.68
N CYS A 97 7.58 7.50 -2.64
CA CYS A 97 6.36 8.08 -2.11
C CYS A 97 6.59 9.45 -1.46
N SER A 98 7.69 9.61 -0.72
CA SER A 98 8.06 10.92 -0.15
C SER A 98 8.25 11.96 -1.24
N PHE A 99 8.87 11.59 -2.36
CA PHE A 99 9.04 12.45 -3.52
C PHE A 99 7.70 12.79 -4.19
N ILE A 100 6.83 11.80 -4.40
CA ILE A 100 5.48 12.02 -4.96
C ILE A 100 4.69 12.98 -4.06
N HIS A 101 4.68 12.78 -2.74
CA HIS A 101 4.04 13.70 -1.79
C HIS A 101 4.59 15.12 -1.90
N ALA A 102 5.92 15.25 -1.88
CA ALA A 102 6.59 16.55 -1.98
C ALA A 102 6.23 17.28 -3.27
N LYS A 103 6.31 16.59 -4.40
CA LYS A 103 6.06 17.18 -5.71
C LYS A 103 4.59 17.49 -5.96
N MET A 104 3.70 16.57 -5.59
CA MET A 104 2.27 16.68 -5.89
C MET A 104 1.52 17.62 -4.95
N ILE A 105 2.01 17.83 -3.72
CA ILE A 105 1.40 18.75 -2.74
C ILE A 105 2.19 20.08 -2.66
N ASN A 106 3.37 20.15 -3.29
CA ASN A 106 4.28 21.30 -3.24
C ASN A 106 4.78 21.59 -1.81
N ILE A 107 5.28 20.56 -1.13
CA ILE A 107 5.83 20.60 0.23
C ILE A 107 7.28 20.14 0.25
N ARG A 108 7.97 20.34 1.38
CA ARG A 108 9.37 19.90 1.53
C ARG A 108 9.44 18.37 1.55
N LEU A 109 10.55 17.79 1.06
CA LEU A 109 10.75 16.34 1.05
C LEU A 109 10.64 15.72 2.45
N GLY A 110 11.19 16.38 3.47
CA GLY A 110 11.07 15.90 4.87
C GLY A 110 9.62 15.85 5.38
N GLN A 111 8.74 16.74 4.89
CA GLN A 111 7.32 16.67 5.18
C GLN A 111 6.63 15.53 4.42
N GLY A 112 7.02 15.30 3.16
CA GLY A 112 6.56 14.16 2.38
C GLY A 112 6.93 12.81 3.03
N LEU A 113 8.12 12.74 3.61
CA LEU A 113 8.58 11.60 4.42
C LEU A 113 7.74 11.39 5.67
N ALA A 114 7.41 12.47 6.40
CA ALA A 114 6.55 12.39 7.57
C ALA A 114 5.15 11.85 7.21
N VAL A 115 4.55 12.34 6.11
CA VAL A 115 3.26 11.83 5.61
C VAL A 115 3.36 10.34 5.28
N TRP A 116 4.39 9.94 4.54
CA TRP A 116 4.59 8.53 4.20
C TRP A 116 4.70 7.66 5.45
N LEU A 117 5.49 8.09 6.44
CA LEU A 117 5.68 7.35 7.68
C LEU A 117 4.35 7.21 8.45
N VAL A 118 3.61 8.31 8.62
CA VAL A 118 2.32 8.31 9.32
C VAL A 118 1.30 7.44 8.58
N GLU A 119 1.24 7.53 7.26
CA GLU A 119 0.35 6.71 6.42
C GLU A 119 0.65 5.21 6.59
N LYS A 120 1.93 4.81 6.54
CA LYS A 120 2.33 3.41 6.73
C LYS A 120 2.09 2.92 8.15
N LEU A 121 2.32 3.76 9.16
CA LEU A 121 2.01 3.42 10.55
C LEU A 121 0.50 3.23 10.76
N LEU A 122 -0.34 4.10 10.20
CA LEU A 122 -1.80 3.94 10.27
C LEU A 122 -2.25 2.60 9.66
N LYS A 123 -1.75 2.26 8.47
CA LYS A 123 -2.06 0.97 7.81
C LYS A 123 -1.58 -0.21 8.64
N LEU A 124 -0.35 -0.16 9.16
CA LEU A 124 0.20 -1.22 9.99
C LEU A 124 -0.58 -1.40 11.29
N THR A 125 -0.97 -0.31 11.96
CA THR A 125 -1.80 -0.36 13.17
C THR A 125 -3.16 -0.99 12.87
N LEU A 126 -3.80 -0.66 11.74
CA LEU A 126 -5.06 -1.29 11.35
C LEU A 126 -4.90 -2.79 11.10
N VAL A 127 -3.83 -3.21 10.43
CA VAL A 127 -3.53 -4.64 10.20
C VAL A 127 -3.30 -5.36 11.53
N VAL A 128 -2.46 -4.81 12.40
CA VAL A 128 -2.16 -5.41 13.72
C VAL A 128 -3.43 -5.49 14.58
N ALA A 129 -4.28 -4.46 14.59
CA ALA A 129 -5.53 -4.47 15.31
C ALA A 129 -6.48 -5.56 14.79
N ALA A 130 -6.64 -5.68 13.46
CA ALA A 130 -7.47 -6.71 12.86
C ALA A 130 -6.97 -8.12 13.20
N VAL A 131 -5.68 -8.38 13.00
CA VAL A 131 -5.04 -9.68 13.32
C VAL A 131 -5.17 -10.00 14.82
N GLY A 132 -4.94 -9.01 15.69
CA GLY A 132 -5.06 -9.17 17.13
C GLY A 132 -6.46 -9.56 17.58
N VAL A 133 -7.49 -8.88 17.06
CA VAL A 133 -8.89 -9.22 17.35
C VAL A 133 -9.23 -10.62 16.85
N THR A 134 -8.84 -10.98 15.62
CA THR A 134 -9.09 -12.31 15.07
C THR A 134 -8.40 -13.40 15.91
N ALA A 135 -7.14 -13.19 16.31
CA ALA A 135 -6.40 -14.15 17.12
C ALA A 135 -7.08 -14.39 18.47
N VAL A 136 -7.54 -13.34 19.15
CA VAL A 136 -8.27 -13.45 20.43
C VAL A 136 -9.57 -14.22 20.25
N LEU A 137 -10.34 -13.95 19.20
CA LEU A 137 -11.60 -14.65 18.93
C LEU A 137 -11.37 -16.15 18.65
N VAL A 138 -10.33 -16.49 17.87
CA VAL A 138 -9.98 -17.89 17.59
C VAL A 138 -9.58 -18.61 18.88
N LEU A 139 -8.71 -18.02 19.70
CA LEU A 139 -8.30 -18.60 20.98
C LEU A 139 -9.49 -18.77 21.94
N ALA A 140 -10.38 -17.77 22.01
CA ALA A 140 -11.59 -17.84 22.82
C ALA A 140 -12.58 -18.92 22.34
N SER A 141 -12.60 -19.20 21.03
CA SER A 141 -13.47 -20.24 20.46
C SER A 141 -12.97 -21.66 20.73
N GLN A 142 -11.66 -21.85 20.91
CA GLN A 142 -11.04 -23.14 21.27
C GLN A 142 -11.05 -23.43 22.77
N ALA A 143 -11.33 -22.41 23.60
CA ALA A 143 -11.46 -22.56 25.05
C ALA A 143 -12.86 -23.00 25.51
N LYS A 144 -13.81 -23.17 24.58
CA LYS A 144 -15.14 -23.75 24.79
C LYS A 144 -15.19 -25.16 24.22
#